data_AF-A0A327HIF8-F1
#
_entry.id   AF-A0A327HIF8-F1
#
_cell.length_a   1.000
_cell.length_b   1.000
_cell.length_c   1.000
_cell.angle_alpha   90.00
_cell.angle_beta   90.00
_cell.angle_gamma   90.00
#
_symmetry.space_group_name_H-M   'P 1'
#
loop_
_entity.id
_entity.type
_entity.pdbx_description
1 polymer ?
#
loop_
_entity_poly.entity_id
_entity_poly.type
_entity_poly.pdbx_seq_one_letter_code
_entity_poly.pdbx_strand_id
1 'polypeptide(L)' 'IESMSEFPELSRFAIRDMGKTVAAGVCMKVEKK' A
#
# COMPACT_ATOMS: atom_id res chain seq x y z
N ILE A 1 6.87 -3.19 -2.53
CA ILE A 1 5.58 -2.50 -2.76
C ILE A 1 5.90 -1.47 -3.81
N GLU A 2 5.12 -1.44 -4.87
CA GLU A 2 5.46 -0.61 -6.01
C GLU A 2 4.60 0.64 -6.01
N SER A 3 5.13 1.71 -6.60
CA SER A 3 4.34 2.92 -6.79
C SER A 3 3.14 2.64 -7.68
N MET A 4 2.00 3.29 -7.40
CA MET A 4 0.78 3.19 -8.19
C MET A 4 1.01 3.50 -9.68
N SER A 5 1.94 4.40 -9.97
CA SER A 5 2.34 4.76 -11.34
C SER A 5 3.12 3.66 -12.07
N GLU A 6 3.80 2.77 -11.35
CA GLU A 6 4.67 1.76 -11.93
C GLU A 6 3.98 0.39 -12.01
N PHE A 7 3.32 -0.03 -10.93
CA PHE A 7 2.62 -1.33 -10.88
C PHE A 7 1.35 -1.22 -10.03
N PRO A 8 0.20 -0.85 -10.63
CA PRO A 8 -1.05 -0.60 -9.91
C PRO A 8 -1.51 -1.76 -9.03
N GLU A 9 -1.34 -3.00 -9.47
CA GLU A 9 -1.80 -4.19 -8.75
C GLU A 9 -1.04 -4.41 -7.44
N LEU A 10 0.26 -4.09 -7.42
CA LEU A 10 1.14 -4.22 -6.25
C LEU A 10 1.14 -2.98 -5.34
N SER A 11 0.50 -1.88 -5.76
CA SER A 11 0.46 -0.63 -5.00
C SER A 11 -0.59 -0.62 -3.88
N ARG A 12 -1.60 -1.50 -3.97
CA ARG A 12 -2.75 -1.53 -3.07
C ARG A 12 -2.44 -2.33 -1.80
N PHE A 13 -2.79 -1.81 -0.63
CA PHE A 13 -2.60 -2.49 0.65
C PHE A 13 -3.71 -2.17 1.65
N ALA A 14 -3.81 -2.99 2.70
CA ALA A 14 -4.71 -2.80 3.82
C ALA A 14 -3.94 -2.77 5.15
N ILE A 15 -4.35 -1.88 6.05
CA ILE A 15 -3.85 -1.83 7.43
C ILE A 15 -4.86 -2.56 8.32
N ARG A 16 -4.35 -3.49 9.12
CA ARG A 16 -5.17 -4.30 10.04
C ARG A 16 -4.68 -4.11 11.46
N ASP A 17 -5.62 -3.92 12.37
CA ASP A 17 -5.39 -3.92 13.81
C ASP A 17 -6.33 -4.93 14.48
N MET A 18 -5.77 -5.86 15.26
CA MET A 18 -6.50 -6.93 15.96
C MET A 18 -7.54 -7.65 15.07
N GLY A 19 -7.13 -8.03 13.86
CA GLY A 19 -7.98 -8.78 12.91
C GLY A 19 -9.00 -7.94 12.14
N LYS A 20 -9.19 -6.66 12.49
CA LYS A 20 -10.08 -5.73 11.78
C LYS A 20 -9.28 -4.88 10.80
N THR A 21 -9.89 -4.58 9.65
CA THR A 21 -9.32 -3.60 8.71
C THR A 21 -9.59 -2.19 9.25
N VAL A 22 -8.53 -1.42 9.47
CA VAL A 22 -8.61 -0.04 9.98
C VAL A 22 -8.38 1.00 8.88
N ALA A 23 -7.69 0.63 7.80
CA ALA A 23 -7.54 1.47 6.61
C ALA A 23 -7.21 0.64 5.37
N ALA A 24 -7.41 1.26 4.20
CA ALA A 24 -6.90 0.77 2.91
C ALA A 24 -6.19 1.93 2.20
N GLY A 25 -5.14 1.62 1.43
CA GLY A 25 -4.30 2.64 0.80
C GLY A 25 -3.63 2.17 -0.48
N VAL A 26 -3.03 3.14 -1.17
CA VAL A 26 -2.19 2.94 -2.35
C VAL A 26 -0.82 3.57 -2.13
N CYS A 27 0.24 2.94 -2.65
CA CYS A 27 1.60 3.45 -2.53
C CYS A 27 1.86 4.54 -3.59
N MET A 28 2.12 5.78 -3.16
CA MET A 28 2.36 6.90 -4.08
C MET A 28 3.85 7.07 -4.43
N LYS A 29 4.74 6.83 -3.46
CA LYS A 29 6.19 6.99 -3.60
C LYS A 29 6.90 6.02 -2.67
N VAL A 30 7.98 5.41 -3.16
CA VAL A 30 8.87 4.56 -2.37
C VAL A 30 10.20 5.29 -2.21
N GLU A 31 10.65 5.49 -0.98
CA GLU A 31 11.98 6.05 -0.70
C GLU A 31 12.96 4.91 -0.44
N LYS A 32 14.03 4.85 -1.23
CA LYS A 32 15.11 3.87 -1.03
C LYS A 32 16.00 4.39 0.11
N LYS A 33 16.24 3.53 1.11
CA LYS A 33 17.26 3.75 2.13
C LYS A 33 18.63 3.44 1.59
#